data_AF-A0A8T5ZMF3-F1
#
_entry.id   AF-A0A8T5ZMF3-F1
#
_cell.length_a   1.000
_cell.length_b   1.000
_cell.length_c   1.000
_cell.angle_alpha   90.00
_cell.angle_beta   90.00
_cell.angle_gamma   90.00
#
_symmetry.space_group_name_H-M   'P 1'
#
loop_
_entity.id
_entity.type
_entity.pdbx_description
1 polymer ?
#
loop_
_entity_poly.entity_id
_entity_poly.type
_entity_poly.pdbx_seq_one_letter_code
_entity_poly.pdbx_strand_id
1 'polypeptide(L)' 'MVKVYAPASSANMSVGFDVLGAAVTPVDGALLGDVVTVEAAETFS' A
#
# COMPACT_ATOMS: atom_id res chain seq x y z
N MET A 1 -9.37 -10.66 13.51
CA MET A 1 -8.34 -9.66 13.16
C MET A 1 -7.83 -9.97 11.76
N VAL A 2 -7.82 -8.97 10.88
CA VAL A 2 -7.27 -9.04 9.51
C VAL A 2 -6.16 -8.01 9.42
N LYS A 3 -5.01 -8.39 8.86
CA LYS A 3 -3.87 -7.49 8.66
C LYS A 3 -3.47 -7.50 7.20
N VAL A 4 -3.34 -6.32 6.61
CA VAL A 4 -3.06 -6.13 5.19
C VAL A 4 -1.89 -5.15 5.02
N TYR A 5 -1.03 -5.43 4.05
CA TYR A 5 0.06 -4.54 3.62
C TYR A 5 -0.30 -3.90 2.27
N ALA A 6 -0.20 -2.58 2.19
CA ALA A 6 -0.38 -1.81 0.96
C ALA A 6 0.99 -1.23 0.54
N PRO A 7 1.61 -1.72 -0.55
CA PRO A 7 2.93 -1.27 -0.97
C PRO A 7 2.88 0.16 -1.52
N ALA A 8 4.01 0.86 -1.38
CA ALA A 8 4.22 2.12 -2.06
C ALA A 8 4.11 1.92 -3.59
N SER A 9 3.67 2.98 -4.26
CA SER A 9 3.55 3.01 -5.72
C SER A 9 4.15 4.30 -6.26
N SER A 10 4.47 4.27 -7.55
CA SER A 10 4.84 5.46 -8.29
C SER A 10 3.88 5.62 -9.47
N ALA A 11 3.36 6.84 -9.63
CA ALA A 11 2.42 7.20 -10.67
C ALA A 11 3.12 7.91 -11.84
N ASN A 12 2.43 7.97 -12.97
CA ASN A 12 2.79 8.67 -14.21
C ASN A 12 4.03 8.12 -14.95
N MET A 13 5.04 7.60 -14.25
CA MET A 13 6.28 7.06 -14.85
C MET A 13 6.95 8.02 -15.85
N SER A 14 6.79 9.34 -15.64
CA SER A 14 7.20 10.43 -16.55
C SER A 14 6.54 10.47 -17.94
N VAL A 15 6.00 9.37 -18.47
CA VAL A 15 5.49 9.27 -19.85
C VAL A 15 4.01 8.88 -19.96
N GLY A 16 3.36 8.53 -18.85
CA GLY A 16 1.98 8.08 -18.80
C GLY A 16 1.16 8.85 -17.78
N PHE A 17 1.15 10.18 -17.91
CA PHE A 17 0.36 11.07 -17.06
C PHE A 17 -1.09 10.56 -16.93
N ASP A 18 -1.54 10.38 -15.69
CA ASP A 18 -2.84 9.84 -15.26
C ASP A 18 -3.18 8.39 -15.69
N VAL A 19 -2.39 7.76 -16.56
CA VAL A 19 -2.72 6.44 -17.13
C VAL A 19 -1.77 5.31 -16.73
N LEU A 20 -0.61 5.63 -16.15
CA LEU A 20 0.38 4.64 -15.71
C LEU A 20 0.69 4.73 -14.22
N GLY A 21 0.89 3.57 -13.61
CA GLY A 21 1.42 3.44 -12.26
C GLY A 21 1.95 2.03 -12.01
N ALA A 22 2.84 1.91 -11.03
CA ALA A 22 3.42 0.63 -10.62
C ALA A 22 3.61 0.59 -9.10
N ALA A 23 3.22 -0.53 -8.48
CA ALA A 23 3.62 -0.86 -7.11
C ALA A 23 5.09 -1.29 -7.10
N VAL A 24 5.81 -0.95 -6.03
CA VAL A 24 7.25 -1.26 -5.91
C VAL A 24 7.54 -2.08 -4.66
N THR A 25 8.60 -2.87 -4.71
CA THR A 25 9.13 -3.63 -3.56
C THR A 25 10.63 -3.41 -3.49
N PRO A 26 11.16 -3.00 -2.33
CA PRO A 26 12.60 -2.89 -2.12
C PRO A 26 13.34 -4.21 -2.36
N VAL A 27 14.50 -4.14 -3.00
CA VAL A 27 15.33 -5.31 -3.36
C VAL A 27 15.93 -6.01 -2.13
N ASP A 28 16.05 -5.30 -1.02
CA ASP A 28 16.51 -5.81 0.27
C ASP A 28 15.39 -6.49 1.09
N GLY A 29 14.16 -6.49 0.56
CA GLY A 29 12.99 -7.09 1.21
C GLY A 29 12.39 -6.23 2.32
N ALA A 30 12.87 -5.00 2.53
CA ALA A 30 12.25 -4.08 3.48
C ALA A 30 10.82 -3.73 3.05
N LEU A 31 9.93 -3.47 4.02
CA LEU A 31 8.60 -2.97 3.72
C LEU A 31 8.66 -1.47 3.40
N LEU A 32 8.07 -1.10 2.27
CA LEU A 32 7.86 0.29 1.89
C LEU A 32 6.38 0.50 1.58
N GLY A 33 5.64 1.12 2.50
CA GLY A 33 4.19 1.27 2.42
C GLY A 33 3.54 1.09 3.79
N ASP A 34 2.22 0.96 3.78
CA ASP A 34 1.42 0.96 5.00
C ASP A 34 0.96 -0.44 5.38
N VAL A 35 0.80 -0.66 6.68
CA VAL A 35 0.24 -1.89 7.23
C VAL A 35 -0.99 -1.53 8.05
N VAL A 36 -2.15 -2.00 7.61
CA VAL A 36 -3.43 -1.75 8.26
C VAL A 36 -3.91 -3.03 8.93
N THR A 37 -4.33 -2.92 10.19
CA THR A 37 -4.96 -4.01 10.93
C THR A 37 -6.39 -3.62 11.26
N VAL A 38 -7.32 -4.55 11.03
CA VAL A 38 -8.74 -4.40 11.31
C VAL A 38 -9.19 -5.50 12.25
N GLU A 39 -9.94 -5.13 13.27
CA GLU A 39 -10.56 -6.05 14.22
C GLU A 39 -12.00 -5.64 14.50
N ALA A 40 -12.81 -6.61 14.93
CA ALA A 40 -14.18 -6.33 15.32
C ALA A 40 -14.16 -5.53 16.61
N ALA A 41 -14.73 -4.33 16.59
CA ALA A 41 -14.98 -3.55 17.79
C ALA A 41 -16.23 -4.07 18.50
N GLU A 42 -16.23 -4.04 19.83
CA GLU A 42 -17.40 -4.42 20.63
C GLU A 42 -18.51 -3.37 20.56
N THR A 43 -18.14 -2.11 20.36
CA THR A 43 -19.05 -0.96 20.32
C THR A 43 -18.63 0.05 19.24
N PHE A 44 -19.60 0.76 18.67
CA PHE A 44 -19.37 1.93 17.83
C PHE A 44 -19.30 3.19 18.71
N SER A 45 -18.35 4.10 18.44
CA SER A 45 -18.17 5.37 19.15
C SER A 45 -18.16 6.56 18.20
#